data_AF-A0A9J6ZJF3-F1
#
_entry.id   AF-A0A9J6ZJF3-F1
#
_cell.length_a   1.000
_cell.length_b   1.000
_cell.length_c   1.000
_cell.angle_alpha   90.00
_cell.angle_beta   90.00
_cell.angle_gamma   90.00
#
_symmetry.space_group_name_H-M   'P 1'
#
loop_
_entity.id
_entity.type
_entity.pdbx_description
1 polymer ?
#
loop_
_entity_poly.entity_id
_entity_poly.type
_entity_poly.pdbx_seq_one_letter_code
_entity_poly.pdbx_strand_id
1 'polypeptide(L)'
;MSNTNVLTIDAKTLVKAWQDALPEFIKPSGECSIQADEKFADTLLIHIKDDGRSHYSFDFRVKYVDDREIHVEFIDVEKANVHADEQTEIIQSLVKDYTRHIRECAQSLKGVTKQ
;
A
#
# COMPACT_ATOMS: atom_id res chain seq x y z
N MET A 1 30.35 10.21 -1.01
CA MET A 1 29.93 9.27 -2.06
C MET A 1 28.45 9.04 -1.91
N SER A 2 27.66 9.49 -2.88
CA SER A 2 26.20 9.36 -2.86
C SER A 2 25.86 7.97 -3.39
N ASN A 3 25.68 7.00 -2.51
CA ASN A 3 25.13 5.71 -2.92
C ASN A 3 23.68 5.97 -3.33
N THR A 4 23.41 6.06 -4.64
CA THR A 4 22.04 6.08 -5.16
C THR A 4 21.43 4.74 -4.81
N ASN A 5 20.52 4.75 -3.84
CA ASN A 5 20.01 3.54 -3.23
C ASN A 5 18.79 3.05 -4.05
N VAL A 6 19.06 2.52 -5.25
CA VAL A 6 18.01 2.09 -6.18
C VAL A 6 17.36 0.82 -5.66
N LEU A 7 16.05 0.67 -5.85
CA LEU A 7 15.34 -0.58 -5.59
C LEU A 7 15.91 -1.71 -6.48
N THR A 8 16.57 -2.70 -5.89
CA THR A 8 17.23 -3.82 -6.60
C THR A 8 16.41 -5.12 -6.62
N ILE A 9 15.38 -5.21 -5.79
CA ILE A 9 14.49 -6.38 -5.68
C ILE A 9 13.54 -6.46 -6.88
N ASP A 10 13.29 -7.68 -7.37
CA ASP A 10 12.31 -7.88 -8.45
C ASP A 10 10.87 -7.72 -7.94
N ALA A 11 9.96 -7.39 -8.86
CA ALA A 11 8.57 -7.11 -8.52
C ALA A 11 7.84 -8.28 -7.84
N LYS A 12 8.17 -9.54 -8.13
CA LYS A 12 7.49 -10.69 -7.50
C LYS A 12 7.93 -10.85 -6.04
N THR A 13 9.23 -10.73 -5.79
CA THR A 13 9.77 -10.79 -4.42
C THR A 13 9.26 -9.61 -3.60
N LEU A 14 9.16 -8.42 -4.21
CA LEU A 14 8.58 -7.25 -3.57
C LEU A 14 7.10 -7.46 -3.22
N VAL A 15 6.27 -7.88 -4.18
CA VAL A 15 4.86 -8.19 -3.93
C VAL A 15 4.72 -9.22 -2.80
N LYS A 16 5.52 -10.29 -2.83
CA LYS A 16 5.45 -11.33 -1.81
C LYS A 16 5.80 -10.79 -0.42
N ALA A 17 6.86 -9.99 -0.30
CA ALA A 17 7.24 -9.36 0.96
C ALA A 17 6.12 -8.47 1.54
N TRP A 18 5.44 -7.72 0.67
CA TRP A 18 4.28 -6.90 1.06
C TRP A 18 3.05 -7.73 1.43
N GLN A 19 2.74 -8.79 0.68
CA GLN A 19 1.64 -9.70 1.00
C GLN A 19 1.81 -10.39 2.35
N ASP A 20 3.05 -10.67 2.75
CA ASP A 20 3.34 -11.31 4.03
C ASP A 20 3.31 -10.30 5.19
N ALA A 21 3.74 -9.06 4.97
CA ALA A 21 3.87 -8.06 6.04
C ALA A 21 2.63 -7.17 6.23
N LEU A 22 2.07 -6.60 5.15
CA LEU A 22 1.03 -5.56 5.23
C LEU A 22 -0.24 -6.00 5.99
N PRO A 23 -0.74 -7.25 5.86
CA PRO A 23 -1.90 -7.69 6.63
C PRO A 23 -1.72 -7.55 8.14
N GLU A 24 -0.49 -7.63 8.68
CA GLU A 24 -0.24 -7.47 10.12
C GLU A 24 -0.46 -6.02 10.59
N PHE A 25 -0.28 -5.03 9.72
CA PHE A 25 -0.50 -3.61 10.00
C PHE A 25 -1.97 -3.19 9.83
N ILE A 26 -2.74 -3.96 9.05
CA ILE A 26 -4.15 -3.65 8.72
C ILE A 26 -5.14 -4.44 9.59
N LYS A 27 -4.69 -5.46 10.34
CA LYS A 27 -5.54 -6.53 10.91
C LYS A 27 -6.62 -6.20 11.97
N PRO A 28 -6.85 -4.97 12.46
CA PRO A 28 -8.16 -4.67 13.05
C PRO A 28 -9.15 -4.00 12.07
N SER A 29 -8.73 -3.67 10.84
CA SER A 29 -9.42 -2.77 9.90
C SER A 29 -9.79 -3.39 8.54
N GLY A 30 -9.31 -4.61 8.21
CA GLY A 30 -9.67 -5.22 6.93
C GLY A 30 -8.71 -6.28 6.37
N GLU A 31 -9.09 -6.79 5.21
CA GLU A 31 -8.27 -7.63 4.35
C GLU A 31 -7.53 -6.76 3.33
N CYS A 32 -6.35 -7.20 2.87
CA CYS A 32 -5.63 -6.50 1.81
C CYS A 32 -5.07 -7.47 0.77
N SER A 33 -4.98 -6.99 -0.47
CA SER A 33 -4.33 -7.69 -1.57
C SER A 33 -3.33 -6.75 -2.25
N ILE A 34 -2.18 -7.31 -2.63
CA ILE A 34 -1.09 -6.56 -3.22
C ILE A 34 -0.76 -7.16 -4.58
N GLN A 35 -0.62 -6.31 -5.58
CA GLN A 35 -0.27 -6.65 -6.96
C GLN A 35 0.90 -5.78 -7.44
N ALA A 36 1.69 -6.30 -8.37
CA ALA A 36 2.67 -5.49 -9.07
C ALA A 36 1.98 -4.62 -10.12
N ASP A 37 2.49 -3.41 -10.35
CA ASP A 37 2.08 -2.62 -11.51
C ASP A 37 2.73 -3.21 -12.78
N GLU A 38 1.92 -3.50 -13.80
CA GLU A 38 2.40 -4.09 -15.06
C GLU A 38 3.28 -3.15 -15.88
N LYS A 39 3.16 -1.84 -15.66
CA LYS A 39 3.93 -0.80 -16.37
C LYS A 39 5.19 -0.41 -15.63
N PHE A 40 5.18 -0.50 -14.29
CA PHE A 40 6.23 0.06 -13.44
C PHE A 40 6.71 -0.96 -12.39
N ALA A 41 7.94 -1.48 -12.56
CA ALA A 41 8.51 -2.49 -11.66
C ALA A 41 8.79 -1.98 -10.23
N ASP A 42 8.87 -0.67 -10.04
CA ASP A 42 9.04 0.02 -8.75
C ASP A 42 7.71 0.34 -8.07
N THR A 43 6.59 -0.12 -8.62
CA THR A 43 5.24 0.28 -8.21
C THR A 43 4.38 -0.94 -7.84
N LEU A 44 3.66 -0.80 -6.74
CA LEU A 44 2.68 -1.76 -6.23
C LEU A 44 1.29 -1.14 -6.21
N LEU A 45 0.30 -1.99 -6.45
CA LEU A 45 -1.11 -1.67 -6.28
C LEU A 45 -1.62 -2.41 -5.03
N ILE A 46 -2.22 -1.68 -4.11
CA ILE A 46 -2.72 -2.20 -2.84
C ILE A 46 -4.22 -1.95 -2.81
N HIS A 47 -4.98 -3.03 -2.68
CA HIS A 47 -6.43 -2.99 -2.50
C HIS A 47 -6.75 -3.45 -1.08
N ILE A 48 -7.43 -2.59 -0.30
CA ILE A 48 -7.83 -2.85 1.08
C ILE A 48 -9.35 -2.93 1.14
N LYS A 49 -9.88 -4.02 1.68
CA LYS A 49 -11.32 -4.18 1.96
C LYS A 49 -11.53 -4.12 3.47
N ASP A 50 -12.34 -3.17 3.92
CA ASP A 50 -12.80 -3.16 5.30
C ASP A 50 -13.75 -4.35 5.49
N ASP A 51 -13.33 -5.31 6.31
CA ASP A 51 -14.07 -6.54 6.64
C ASP A 51 -15.26 -6.26 7.58
N GLY A 52 -15.43 -5.01 8.01
CA GLY A 52 -16.51 -4.53 8.85
C GLY A 52 -17.81 -4.14 8.12
N ARG A 53 -18.73 -3.54 8.90
CA ARG A 53 -20.09 -3.13 8.47
C ARG A 53 -20.13 -2.02 7.41
N SER A 54 -18.99 -1.42 7.09
CA SER A 54 -18.92 -0.21 6.26
C SER A 54 -19.00 -0.53 4.76
N HIS A 55 -18.59 -1.74 4.36
CA HIS A 55 -18.47 -2.19 2.97
C HIS A 55 -17.59 -1.30 2.10
N TYR A 56 -16.61 -0.60 2.69
CA TYR A 56 -15.66 0.19 1.93
C TYR A 56 -14.49 -0.66 1.40
N SER A 57 -14.03 -0.31 0.21
CA SER A 57 -12.72 -0.72 -0.30
C SER A 57 -11.94 0.50 -0.77
N PHE A 58 -10.62 0.43 -0.62
CA PHE A 58 -9.71 1.54 -0.91
C PHE A 58 -8.55 1.03 -1.75
N ASP A 59 -8.27 1.74 -2.84
CA ASP A 59 -7.12 1.47 -3.69
C ASP A 59 -6.01 2.50 -3.48
N PHE A 60 -4.79 1.99 -3.38
CA PHE A 60 -3.58 2.78 -3.25
C PHE A 60 -2.54 2.34 -4.27
N ARG A 61 -1.78 3.30 -4.77
CA ARG A 61 -0.54 3.06 -5.50
C ARG A 61 0.64 3.40 -4.61
N VAL A 62 1.58 2.47 -4.51
CA VAL A 62 2.83 2.65 -3.78
C VAL A 62 3.98 2.61 -4.77
N LYS A 63 4.69 3.72 -4.92
CA LYS A 63 5.87 3.82 -5.77
C LYS A 63 7.13 3.96 -4.92
N TYR A 64 8.10 3.10 -5.12
CA TYR A 64 9.42 3.24 -4.52
C TYR A 64 10.17 4.38 -5.22
N VAL A 65 10.57 5.39 -4.43
CA VAL A 65 11.44 6.47 -4.89
C VAL A 65 12.90 6.01 -4.84
N ASP A 66 13.23 5.24 -3.80
CA ASP A 66 14.51 4.56 -3.58
C ASP A 66 14.26 3.30 -2.70
N ASP A 67 15.29 2.58 -2.25
CA ASP A 67 15.15 1.38 -1.40
C ASP A 67 14.51 1.61 0.00
N ARG A 68 14.30 2.88 0.39
CA ARG A 68 13.90 3.33 1.75
C ARG A 68 12.72 4.31 1.74
N GLU A 69 12.42 4.93 0.63
CA GLU A 69 11.39 5.95 0.50
C GLU A 69 10.34 5.48 -0.49
N ILE A 70 9.08 5.58 -0.07
CA ILE A 70 7.93 5.30 -0.90
C ILE A 70 7.04 6.53 -1.01
N HIS A 71 6.46 6.71 -2.18
CA HIS A 71 5.33 7.58 -2.39
C HIS A 71 4.05 6.75 -2.34
N VAL A 72 3.08 7.19 -1.54
CA VAL A 72 1.76 6.55 -1.42
C VAL A 72 0.74 7.50 -2.01
N GLU A 73 0.05 7.05 -3.04
CA GLU A 73 -1.02 7.75 -3.74
C GLU A 73 -2.33 7.02 -3.47
N PHE A 74 -3.35 7.75 -3.03
CA PHE A 74 -4.71 7.26 -2.94
C PHE A 74 -5.36 7.33 -4.33
N ILE A 75 -5.99 6.24 -4.77
CA ILE A 75 -6.53 6.10 -6.12
C ILE A 75 -8.04 6.27 -6.12
N ASP A 76 -8.75 5.46 -5.35
CA ASP A 76 -10.19 5.55 -5.20
C ASP A 76 -10.70 4.88 -3.91
N VAL A 77 -11.98 5.14 -3.64
CA VAL A 77 -12.76 4.44 -2.63
C VAL A 77 -14.08 3.99 -3.25
N GLU A 78 -14.46 2.76 -2.94
CA GLU A 78 -15.76 2.22 -3.29
C GLU A 78 -16.51 1.81 -2.02
N LYS A 79 -17.84 1.88 -2.07
CA LYS A 79 -18.74 1.32 -1.07
C LYS A 79 -19.67 0.34 -1.76
N ALA A 80 -19.62 -0.93 -1.36
CA ALA A 80 -20.39 -2.00 -2.01
C ALA A 80 -20.19 -2.05 -3.55
N ASN A 81 -18.93 -1.86 -3.99
CA ASN A 81 -18.51 -1.82 -5.41
C ASN A 81 -19.08 -0.64 -6.22
N VAL A 82 -19.40 0.47 -5.54
CA VAL A 82 -19.80 1.73 -6.18
C VAL A 82 -18.89 2.82 -5.65
N HIS A 83 -18.30 3.63 -6.55
CA HIS A 83 -17.48 4.78 -6.16
C HIS A 83 -18.18 5.64 -5.11
N ALA A 84 -17.46 5.97 -4.04
CA ALA A 84 -17.96 6.77 -2.93
C ALA A 84 -17.31 8.16 -2.91
N ASP A 85 -18.00 9.14 -2.33
CA ASP A 85 -17.48 10.50 -2.22
C ASP A 85 -16.25 10.55 -1.30
N GLU A 86 -15.09 10.76 -1.91
CA GLU A 86 -13.80 10.81 -1.25
C GLU A 86 -13.66 11.95 -0.24
N GLN A 87 -14.45 13.01 -0.35
CA GLN A 87 -14.29 14.24 0.44
C GLN A 87 -14.90 14.15 1.85
N THR A 88 -15.58 13.05 2.17
CA THR A 88 -16.19 12.88 3.50
C THR A 88 -15.12 12.72 4.58
N GLU A 89 -15.38 13.27 5.77
CA GLU A 89 -14.44 13.20 6.90
C GLU A 89 -14.06 11.76 7.28
N ILE A 90 -15.01 10.83 7.19
CA ILE A 90 -14.79 9.41 7.50
C ILE A 90 -13.79 8.80 6.51
N ILE A 91 -13.99 9.02 5.22
CA ILE A 91 -13.10 8.50 4.18
C ILE A 91 -11.71 9.12 4.31
N GLN A 92 -11.62 10.44 4.50
CA GLN A 92 -10.34 11.12 4.68
C GLN A 92 -9.58 10.60 5.91
N SER A 93 -10.29 10.29 7.01
CA SER A 93 -9.67 9.66 8.18
C SER A 93 -9.13 8.27 7.87
N LEU A 94 -9.91 7.43 7.21
CA LEU A 94 -9.51 6.06 6.83
C LEU A 94 -8.32 6.07 5.86
N VAL A 95 -8.35 6.94 4.84
CA VAL A 95 -7.25 7.13 3.89
C VAL A 95 -5.97 7.53 4.62
N LYS A 96 -6.05 8.44 5.60
CA LYS A 96 -4.90 8.86 6.41
C LYS A 96 -4.35 7.70 7.27
N ASP A 97 -5.23 6.92 7.89
CA ASP A 97 -4.85 5.77 8.71
C ASP A 97 -4.21 4.66 7.86
N TYR A 98 -4.78 4.31 6.72
CA TYR A 98 -4.18 3.32 5.80
C TYR A 98 -2.86 3.81 5.23
N THR A 99 -2.75 5.09 4.86
CA THR A 99 -1.48 5.67 4.40
C THR A 99 -0.39 5.54 5.48
N ARG A 100 -0.73 5.72 6.77
CA ARG A 100 0.21 5.49 7.87
C ARG A 100 0.64 4.03 7.94
N HIS A 101 -0.30 3.08 7.92
CA HIS A 101 0.01 1.65 8.01
C HIS A 101 0.84 1.16 6.83
N ILE A 102 0.56 1.65 5.61
CA ILE A 102 1.36 1.37 4.40
C ILE A 102 2.81 1.84 4.59
N ARG A 103 3.00 3.06 5.13
CA ARG A 103 4.35 3.59 5.39
C ARG A 103 5.09 2.83 6.49
N GLU A 104 4.39 2.42 7.55
CA GLU A 104 4.97 1.60 8.62
C GLU A 104 5.38 0.21 8.13
N CYS A 105 4.57 -0.41 7.28
CA CYS A 105 4.92 -1.66 6.60
C CYS A 105 6.15 -1.49 5.70
N ALA A 106 6.18 -0.45 4.85
CA ALA A 106 7.36 -0.18 4.03
C ALA A 106 8.63 0.05 4.86
N GLN A 107 8.51 0.70 6.03
CA GLN A 107 9.61 0.91 6.96
C GLN A 107 10.11 -0.41 7.56
N SER A 108 9.24 -1.36 7.87
CA SER A 108 9.65 -2.69 8.38
C SER A 108 10.34 -3.54 7.31
N LEU A 109 9.96 -3.36 6.04
CA LEU A 109 10.51 -4.08 4.89
C LEU A 109 11.89 -3.57 4.41
N LYS A 110 12.42 -2.48 4.97
CA LYS A 110 13.74 -1.92 4.61
C LYS A 110 14.92 -2.90 4.74
N GLY A 111 14.78 -3.96 5.54
CA GLY A 111 15.77 -5.01 5.64
C GLY A 111 15.76 -6.00 4.47
N VAL A 112 14.61 -6.16 3.81
CA VAL A 112 14.38 -7.10 2.70
C VAL A 112 14.69 -6.45 1.36
N THR A 113 14.45 -5.14 1.21
CA THR A 113 14.71 -4.38 -0.02
C THR A 113 16.18 -4.09 -0.30
N LYS A 114 17.10 -4.52 0.59
CA LYS A 114 18.55 -4.25 0.54
C LYS A 114 19.43 -5.42 0.07
N GLN A 115 18.84 -6.50 -0.44
CA GLN A 115 19.64 -7.66 -0.90
C GLN A 115 20.29 -7.42 -2.26
#